data_AF-A0A0D2BI19-F1
#
_entry.id   AF-A0A0D2BI19-F1
#
_cell.length_a   1.000
_cell.length_b   1.000
_cell.length_c   1.000
_cell.angle_alpha   90.00
_cell.angle_beta   90.00
_cell.angle_gamma   90.00
#
_symmetry.space_group_name_H-M   'P 1'
#
loop_
_entity.id
_entity.type
_entity.pdbx_description
1 polymer ?
#
loop_
_entity_poly.entity_id
_entity_poly.type
_entity_poly.pdbx_seq_one_letter_code
_entity_poly.pdbx_strand_id
1 'polypeptide(L)'
;MSESGSEASKAAKKREYNRNAQRVFRQRRKEHLSKLEAAQRELNSIQVEEVERLRREVQLLSQENESLKAAYGSQANSPGPTITPSPSGYIHYGAPHPGYLGSVSANTSYIPGVVPAALHPPTTTPMSSTSTDPANVVVVVPHNIREIRRNLHAMFSPLLEIPVISNPQTHLATLAALESTLPSPLKPTPLQLSTPHHAYIDMIPSPSLRDRLITVGPANANSFLTEACTIACDIEDTGQMIVWGEDWLSEFSWEFSPSVFERWGSFVLGPEWGQRANFWRKQRGAPVIPGYD
;
A
#
# COMPACT_ATOMS: atom_id res chain seq x y z
N MET A 1 34.75 -1.54 61.33
CA MET A 1 33.55 -2.31 60.96
C MET A 1 32.41 -1.43 60.39
N SER A 2 32.72 -0.31 59.71
CA SER A 2 31.71 0.73 59.41
C SER A 2 31.31 0.83 57.93
N GLU A 3 32.01 0.14 57.02
CA GLU A 3 31.77 0.21 55.57
C GLU A 3 30.61 -0.67 55.08
N SER A 4 30.37 -1.84 55.71
CA SER A 4 29.33 -2.77 55.26
C SER A 4 27.90 -2.22 55.42
N GLY A 5 27.66 -1.37 56.42
CA GLY A 5 26.37 -0.69 56.63
C GLY A 5 26.07 0.39 55.58
N SER A 6 27.11 1.01 55.01
CA SER A 6 27.00 2.05 53.97
C SER A 6 26.60 1.44 52.62
N GLU A 7 27.20 0.31 52.24
CA GLU A 7 26.87 -0.38 50.99
C GLU A 7 25.48 -1.00 51.01
N ALA A 8 25.07 -1.61 52.13
CA ALA A 8 23.72 -2.15 52.29
C ALA A 8 22.65 -1.04 52.17
N SER A 9 22.91 0.16 52.72
CA SER A 9 22.02 1.32 52.61
C SER A 9 21.91 1.84 51.17
N LYS A 10 23.03 1.90 50.43
CA LYS A 10 23.04 2.28 49.01
C LYS A 10 22.26 1.27 48.14
N ALA A 11 22.41 -0.02 48.41
CA ALA A 11 21.68 -1.07 47.71
C ALA A 11 20.17 -0.99 47.96
N ALA A 12 19.74 -0.68 49.20
CA ALA A 12 18.34 -0.48 49.54
C ALA A 12 17.73 0.71 48.78
N LYS A 13 18.44 1.85 48.77
CA LYS A 13 18.01 3.06 48.02
C LYS A 13 17.89 2.79 46.51
N LYS A 14 18.82 2.04 45.92
CA LYS A 14 18.77 1.66 44.50
C LYS A 14 17.56 0.75 44.18
N ARG A 15 17.23 -0.20 45.08
CA ARG A 15 16.04 -1.05 44.93
C ARG A 15 14.74 -0.26 45.04
N GLU A 16 14.69 0.73 45.93
CA GLU A 16 13.53 1.61 46.07
C GLU A 16 13.36 2.52 44.87
N TYR A 17 14.45 3.14 44.38
CA TYR A 17 14.45 3.93 43.15
C TYR A 17 13.96 3.12 41.94
N ASN A 18 14.49 1.91 41.73
CA ASN A 18 14.06 1.05 40.63
C ASN A 18 12.58 0.66 40.74
N ARG A 19 12.08 0.39 41.96
CA ARG A 19 10.65 0.11 42.19
C ARG A 19 9.78 1.31 41.84
N ASN A 20 10.21 2.52 42.21
CA ASN A 20 9.45 3.72 41.91
C ASN A 20 9.49 4.06 40.40
N ALA A 21 10.65 3.92 39.75
CA ALA A 21 10.80 4.07 38.32
C ALA A 21 9.90 3.09 37.53
N GLN A 22 9.82 1.83 37.97
CA GLN A 22 8.95 0.83 37.36
C GLN A 22 7.46 1.19 37.50
N ARG A 23 7.04 1.72 38.66
CA ARG A 23 5.67 2.19 38.87
C ARG A 23 5.33 3.34 37.95
N VAL A 24 6.21 4.34 37.86
CA VAL A 24 6.02 5.50 36.98
C VAL A 24 5.96 5.07 35.51
N PHE A 25 6.82 4.13 35.09
CA PHE A 25 6.77 3.60 33.73
C PHE A 25 5.44 2.91 33.42
N ARG A 26 4.96 2.04 34.34
CA ARG A 26 3.67 1.36 34.19
C ARG A 26 2.51 2.35 34.16
N GLN A 27 2.57 3.38 35.01
CA GLN A 27 1.56 4.44 35.05
C GLN A 27 1.51 5.23 33.74
N ARG A 28 2.65 5.71 33.24
CA ARG A 28 2.75 6.42 31.95
C ARG A 28 2.26 5.57 30.78
N ARG A 29 2.60 4.27 30.77
CA ARG A 29 2.13 3.34 29.74
C ARG A 29 0.62 3.18 29.78
N LYS A 30 0.03 3.05 30.98
CA LYS A 30 -1.43 2.97 31.16
C LYS A 30 -2.14 4.25 30.70
N GLU A 31 -1.60 5.42 31.06
CA GLU A 31 -2.14 6.71 30.65
C GLU A 31 -2.04 6.91 29.14
N HIS A 32 -0.93 6.53 28.52
CA HIS A 32 -0.77 6.61 27.08
C HIS A 32 -1.77 5.70 26.34
N LEU A 33 -1.94 4.46 26.81
CA LEU A 33 -2.92 3.53 26.24
C LEU A 33 -4.34 4.09 26.35
N SER A 34 -4.71 4.61 27.52
CA SER A 34 -6.02 5.23 27.74
C SER A 34 -6.25 6.45 26.84
N LYS A 35 -5.23 7.27 26.59
CA LYS A 35 -5.32 8.40 25.65
C LYS A 35 -5.52 7.94 24.22
N LEU A 36 -4.80 6.91 23.79
CA LEU A 36 -4.95 6.35 22.45
C LEU A 36 -6.35 5.75 22.25
N GLU A 37 -6.87 5.02 23.23
CA GLU A 37 -8.23 4.47 23.17
C GLU A 37 -9.30 5.56 23.12
N ALA A 38 -9.13 6.66 23.87
CA ALA A 38 -10.03 7.80 23.83
C ALA A 38 -10.02 8.49 22.46
N ALA A 39 -8.82 8.77 21.91
CA ALA A 39 -8.67 9.37 20.59
C ALA A 39 -9.25 8.48 19.48
N GLN A 40 -9.07 7.16 19.57
CA GLN A 40 -9.65 6.21 18.62
C GLN A 40 -11.19 6.22 18.69
N ARG A 41 -11.76 6.29 19.90
CA ARG A 41 -13.22 6.38 20.08
C ARG A 41 -13.79 7.67 19.47
N GLU A 42 -13.11 8.78 19.67
CA GLU A 42 -13.51 10.08 19.10
C GLU A 42 -13.45 10.06 17.57
N LEU A 43 -12.35 9.57 16.99
CA LEU A 43 -12.21 9.44 15.54
C LEU A 43 -13.31 8.54 14.95
N ASN A 44 -13.60 7.41 15.58
CA ASN A 44 -14.69 6.53 15.17
C ASN A 44 -16.06 7.23 15.25
N SER A 45 -16.31 8.02 16.29
CA SER A 45 -17.55 8.81 16.42
C SER A 45 -17.71 9.77 15.26
N ILE A 46 -16.65 10.53 14.94
CA ILE A 46 -16.64 11.48 13.83
C ILE A 46 -16.90 10.77 12.50
N GLN A 47 -16.26 9.62 12.28
CA GLN A 47 -16.48 8.83 11.05
C GLN A 47 -17.92 8.33 10.92
N VAL A 48 -18.54 7.88 12.01
CA VAL A 48 -19.94 7.44 12.01
C VAL A 48 -20.87 8.60 11.69
N GLU A 49 -20.67 9.76 12.32
CA GLU A 49 -21.46 10.97 12.05
C GLU A 49 -21.34 11.42 10.58
N GLU A 50 -20.14 11.37 10.00
CA GLU A 50 -19.91 11.72 8.60
C GLU A 50 -20.59 10.73 7.64
N VAL A 51 -20.54 9.43 7.94
CA VAL A 51 -21.26 8.40 7.17
C VAL A 51 -22.76 8.64 7.22
N GLU A 52 -23.32 8.98 8.39
CA GLU A 52 -24.74 9.31 8.51
C GLU A 52 -25.11 10.59 7.75
N ARG A 53 -24.22 11.60 7.74
CA ARG A 53 -24.39 12.83 6.95
C ARG A 53 -24.46 12.52 5.46
N LEU A 54 -23.48 11.77 4.94
CA LEU A 54 -23.42 11.39 3.53
C LEU A 54 -24.63 10.54 3.12
N ARG A 55 -25.10 9.63 3.99
CA ARG A 55 -26.32 8.84 3.73
C ARG A 55 -27.56 9.72 3.58
N ARG A 56 -27.71 10.74 4.44
CA ARG A 56 -28.81 11.72 4.33
C ARG A 56 -28.72 12.52 3.04
N GLU A 57 -27.52 12.95 2.66
CA GLU A 57 -27.29 13.70 1.43
C GLU A 57 -27.64 12.88 0.17
N VAL A 58 -27.19 11.61 0.12
CA VAL A 58 -27.55 10.67 -0.96
C VAL A 58 -29.06 10.45 -1.03
N GLN A 59 -29.73 10.33 0.11
CA GLN A 59 -31.19 10.17 0.14
C GLN A 59 -31.92 11.39 -0.43
N LEU A 60 -31.49 12.60 -0.07
CA LEU A 60 -32.06 13.84 -0.59
C LEU A 60 -31.84 13.98 -2.10
N LEU A 61 -30.62 13.74 -2.57
CA LEU A 61 -30.29 13.78 -4.00
C LEU A 61 -31.06 12.72 -4.81
N SER A 62 -31.30 11.54 -4.23
CA SER A 62 -32.13 10.51 -4.85
C SER A 62 -33.58 10.95 -4.99
N GLN A 63 -34.15 11.57 -3.95
CA GLN A 63 -35.51 12.10 -3.97
C GLN A 63 -35.66 13.25 -4.96
N GLU A 64 -34.68 14.16 -5.02
CA GLU A 64 -34.65 15.22 -6.02
C GLU A 64 -34.61 14.63 -7.44
N ASN A 65 -33.72 13.67 -7.69
CA ASN A 65 -33.65 12.96 -8.98
C ASN A 65 -34.96 12.28 -9.34
N GLU A 66 -35.64 11.65 -8.38
CA GLU A 66 -36.95 11.03 -8.60
C GLU A 66 -38.02 12.08 -8.95
N SER A 67 -38.03 13.21 -8.26
CA SER A 67 -38.96 14.31 -8.53
C SER A 67 -38.73 14.94 -9.91
N LEU A 68 -37.48 15.14 -10.31
CA LEU A 68 -37.10 15.63 -11.64
C LEU A 68 -37.52 14.61 -12.71
N LYS A 69 -37.24 13.32 -12.49
CA LYS A 69 -37.71 12.26 -13.40
C LYS A 69 -39.23 12.22 -13.52
N ALA A 70 -39.98 12.43 -12.43
CA ALA A 70 -41.44 12.50 -12.47
C ALA A 70 -41.95 13.75 -13.21
N ALA A 71 -41.32 14.91 -13.02
CA ALA A 71 -41.66 16.15 -13.71
C ALA A 71 -41.37 16.07 -15.23
N TYR A 72 -40.28 15.42 -15.63
CA TYR A 72 -39.96 15.19 -17.03
C TYR A 72 -40.76 14.02 -17.64
N GLY A 73 -41.05 12.97 -16.86
CA GLY A 73 -41.88 11.83 -17.29
C GLY A 73 -43.35 12.20 -17.52
N SER A 74 -43.86 13.23 -16.84
CA SER A 74 -45.21 13.78 -17.06
C SER A 74 -45.31 14.73 -18.26
N GLN A 75 -44.18 15.12 -18.88
CA GLN A 75 -44.12 15.79 -20.18
C GLN A 75 -44.06 14.82 -21.38
N ALA A 76 -44.48 13.56 -21.21
CA ALA A 76 -44.63 12.60 -22.31
C ALA A 76 -46.03 12.62 -22.98
N ASN A 77 -46.74 13.76 -22.96
CA ASN A 77 -47.94 13.99 -23.78
C ASN A 77 -47.69 15.14 -24.77
N SER A 78 -46.85 14.89 -25.77
CA SER A 78 -46.89 15.57 -27.06
C SER A 78 -46.30 14.63 -28.12
N PRO A 79 -46.88 14.56 -29.33
CA PRO A 79 -46.59 13.51 -30.29
C PRO A 79 -45.21 13.72 -30.90
N GLY A 80 -44.23 12.93 -30.46
CA GLY A 80 -42.97 12.76 -31.20
C GLY A 80 -43.23 12.02 -32.51
N PRO A 81 -42.49 12.33 -33.59
CA PRO A 81 -42.72 11.74 -34.90
C PRO A 81 -42.46 10.23 -34.85
N THR A 82 -43.42 9.46 -35.36
CA THR A 82 -43.33 8.02 -35.56
C THR A 82 -42.17 7.71 -36.51
N ILE A 83 -41.09 7.11 -36.01
CA ILE A 83 -40.10 6.42 -36.85
C ILE A 83 -40.44 4.93 -36.79
N THR A 84 -41.17 4.47 -37.79
CA THR A 84 -41.27 3.06 -38.15
C THR A 84 -39.91 2.53 -38.61
N PRO A 85 -39.52 1.29 -38.24
CA PRO A 85 -38.22 0.73 -38.57
C PRO A 85 -38.24 0.10 -39.97
N SER A 86 -37.25 0.45 -40.82
CA SER A 86 -36.89 -0.34 -41.99
C SER A 86 -35.64 -1.18 -41.68
N PRO A 87 -35.59 -2.46 -42.11
CA PRO A 87 -34.55 -3.39 -41.71
C PRO A 87 -33.34 -3.37 -42.65
N SER A 88 -32.23 -3.83 -42.06
CA SER A 88 -31.03 -4.35 -42.72
C SER A 88 -30.05 -3.33 -43.30
N GLY A 89 -28.84 -3.39 -42.74
CA GLY A 89 -27.70 -3.72 -43.58
C GLY A 89 -26.45 -2.90 -43.35
N TYR A 90 -25.70 -3.29 -42.31
CA TYR A 90 -24.22 -3.31 -42.28
C TYR A 90 -23.44 -1.99 -42.44
N ILE A 91 -22.16 -2.11 -42.03
CA ILE A 91 -20.98 -1.31 -42.40
C ILE A 91 -20.55 -0.30 -41.31
N HIS A 92 -19.62 -0.70 -40.43
CA HIS A 92 -18.15 -0.70 -40.59
C HIS A 92 -17.57 0.70 -40.36
N TYR A 93 -16.96 0.89 -39.19
CA TYR A 93 -16.25 2.12 -38.85
C TYR A 93 -14.78 2.00 -39.28
N GLY A 94 -14.43 2.70 -40.36
CA GLY A 94 -13.06 2.97 -40.77
C GLY A 94 -12.87 4.47 -41.01
N ALA A 95 -12.12 5.11 -40.11
CA ALA A 95 -11.35 6.36 -40.17
C ALA A 95 -11.91 7.61 -40.91
N PRO A 96 -11.85 8.81 -40.28
CA PRO A 96 -12.06 10.08 -40.99
C PRO A 96 -10.73 10.82 -41.24
N HIS A 97 -10.56 11.33 -42.46
CA HIS A 97 -9.82 12.55 -42.82
C HIS A 97 -10.19 12.93 -44.27
N PRO A 98 -9.96 14.18 -44.76
CA PRO A 98 -9.97 15.50 -44.11
C PRO A 98 -10.62 16.63 -44.99
N GLY A 99 -10.76 17.85 -44.42
CA GLY A 99 -10.97 19.13 -45.13
C GLY A 99 -12.41 19.68 -45.09
N TYR A 100 -12.70 20.99 -45.08
CA TYR A 100 -11.90 22.19 -45.33
C TYR A 100 -12.70 23.47 -44.94
N LEU A 101 -11.98 24.60 -44.77
CA LEU A 101 -12.38 26.04 -44.78
C LEU A 101 -12.92 26.68 -43.47
N GLY A 102 -12.46 27.88 -43.05
CA GLY A 102 -11.56 28.84 -43.70
C GLY A 102 -11.13 30.05 -42.83
N SER A 103 -10.21 30.81 -43.43
CA SER A 103 -9.31 31.90 -42.97
C SER A 103 -9.95 33.24 -42.58
N VAL A 104 -9.28 33.99 -41.68
CA VAL A 104 -9.03 35.44 -41.84
C VAL A 104 -7.62 35.80 -41.32
N SER A 105 -6.88 36.63 -42.07
CA SER A 105 -5.52 37.13 -41.80
C SER A 105 -5.49 38.60 -41.35
N ALA A 106 -4.48 38.99 -40.56
CA ALA A 106 -3.63 40.16 -40.83
C ALA A 106 -2.35 40.15 -39.97
N ASN A 107 -1.23 40.47 -40.64
CA ASN A 107 0.16 40.51 -40.19
C ASN A 107 0.48 41.56 -39.12
N THR A 108 1.55 41.32 -38.35
CA THR A 108 2.65 42.30 -38.16
C THR A 108 3.96 41.55 -37.85
N SER A 109 5.02 41.94 -38.56
CA SER A 109 6.37 41.34 -38.54
C SER A 109 7.30 42.12 -37.60
N TYR A 110 8.21 41.46 -36.87
CA TYR A 110 9.49 42.07 -36.45
C TYR A 110 10.61 41.01 -36.31
N ILE A 111 11.83 41.51 -36.55
CA ILE A 111 13.09 40.85 -36.98
C ILE A 111 13.94 40.30 -35.79
N PRO A 112 14.93 39.39 -36.04
CA PRO A 112 15.61 38.57 -35.04
C PRO A 112 16.90 39.19 -34.46
N GLY A 113 17.25 38.80 -33.22
CA GLY A 113 18.45 39.24 -32.49
C GLY A 113 19.22 38.11 -31.80
N VAL A 114 20.26 37.63 -32.50
CA VAL A 114 21.64 37.24 -32.12
C VAL A 114 22.04 37.07 -30.62
N VAL A 115 22.33 35.79 -30.24
CA VAL A 115 23.37 35.16 -29.34
C VAL A 115 23.55 35.62 -27.85
N PRO A 116 24.11 34.81 -26.90
CA PRO A 116 24.97 33.63 -27.09
C PRO A 116 24.76 32.38 -26.21
N ALA A 117 25.42 31.31 -26.67
CA ALA A 117 25.61 30.04 -26.00
C ALA A 117 26.26 30.17 -24.60
N ALA A 118 25.82 29.34 -23.66
CA ALA A 118 26.64 28.83 -22.56
C ALA A 118 25.96 27.67 -21.82
N LEU A 119 26.61 26.51 -21.88
CA LEU A 119 26.93 25.61 -20.77
C LEU A 119 25.80 24.98 -19.93
N HIS A 120 25.76 23.65 -20.03
CA HIS A 120 25.21 22.72 -19.04
C HIS A 120 25.63 23.08 -17.60
N PRO A 121 24.79 22.73 -16.61
CA PRO A 121 25.32 22.25 -15.33
C PRO A 121 24.76 20.86 -14.97
N PRO A 122 25.46 20.16 -14.04
CA PRO A 122 25.57 18.71 -14.07
C PRO A 122 24.54 18.01 -13.20
N THR A 123 24.29 16.75 -13.58
CA THR A 123 23.84 15.69 -12.69
C THR A 123 24.78 15.62 -11.47
N THR A 124 24.32 16.05 -10.31
CA THR A 124 24.94 15.69 -9.03
C THR A 124 23.98 14.77 -8.29
N THR A 125 24.29 13.48 -8.34
CA THR A 125 24.02 12.54 -7.26
C THR A 125 24.44 13.15 -5.92
N PRO A 126 23.61 13.18 -4.88
CA PRO A 126 24.14 13.27 -3.53
C PRO A 126 24.64 11.88 -3.16
N MET A 127 25.95 11.67 -3.35
CA MET A 127 26.66 10.66 -2.57
C MET A 127 26.48 11.00 -1.09
N SER A 128 26.20 9.97 -0.29
CA SER A 128 26.12 10.03 1.17
C SER A 128 27.24 10.85 1.78
N SER A 129 26.93 12.09 2.18
CA SER A 129 27.66 12.75 3.25
C SER A 129 27.14 12.17 4.55
N THR A 130 28.01 11.46 5.27
CA THR A 130 27.80 11.12 6.69
C THR A 130 27.70 12.41 7.49
N SER A 131 26.48 12.93 7.59
CA SER A 131 26.11 14.02 8.48
C SER A 131 25.84 13.43 9.85
N THR A 132 26.85 13.45 10.72
CA THR A 132 26.75 13.16 12.16
C THR A 132 26.06 14.32 12.90
N ASP A 133 24.88 14.72 12.43
CA ASP A 133 24.04 15.68 13.14
C ASP A 133 22.83 14.93 13.77
N PRO A 134 22.78 14.78 15.10
CA PRO A 134 21.71 14.03 15.78
C PRO A 134 20.33 14.70 15.70
N ALA A 135 20.21 15.86 15.04
CA ALA A 135 18.96 16.62 14.93
C ALA A 135 18.05 16.23 13.75
N ASN A 136 18.52 15.42 12.79
CA ASN A 136 17.76 15.08 11.58
C ASN A 136 17.39 13.59 11.51
N VAL A 137 16.85 13.06 12.61
CA VAL A 137 16.22 11.73 12.61
C VAL A 137 14.93 11.83 11.80
N VAL A 138 14.97 11.39 10.54
CA VAL A 138 13.74 11.13 9.78
C VAL A 138 13.02 9.99 10.50
N VAL A 139 12.01 10.33 11.29
CA VAL A 139 11.18 9.34 11.97
C VAL A 139 10.28 8.70 10.92
N VAL A 140 10.71 7.56 10.38
CA VAL A 140 9.87 6.73 9.52
C VAL A 140 8.92 5.94 10.43
N VAL A 141 7.62 6.16 10.26
CA VAL A 141 6.55 5.50 11.03
C VAL A 141 6.07 4.26 10.26
N PRO A 142 5.69 3.17 10.95
CA PRO A 142 5.02 2.05 10.29
C PRO A 142 3.74 2.49 9.57
N HIS A 143 3.57 2.05 8.33
CA HIS A 143 2.35 2.23 7.57
C HIS A 143 1.24 1.31 8.07
N ASN A 144 -0.01 1.72 7.87
CA ASN A 144 -1.15 0.93 8.30
C ASN A 144 -1.31 -0.30 7.41
N ILE A 145 -0.88 -1.46 7.91
CA ILE A 145 -0.90 -2.70 7.13
C ILE A 145 -2.30 -3.12 6.69
N ARG A 146 -3.34 -2.76 7.46
CA ARG A 146 -4.74 -3.03 7.09
C ARG A 146 -5.17 -2.19 5.90
N GLU A 147 -4.68 -0.96 5.81
CA GLU A 147 -4.94 -0.08 4.68
C GLU A 147 -4.24 -0.58 3.41
N ILE A 148 -2.96 -0.96 3.51
CA ILE A 148 -2.23 -1.57 2.40
C ILE A 148 -2.98 -2.81 1.90
N ARG A 149 -3.35 -3.71 2.82
CA ARG A 149 -4.08 -4.93 2.50
C ARG A 149 -5.40 -4.63 1.80
N ARG A 150 -6.20 -3.69 2.31
CA ARG A 150 -7.47 -3.28 1.68
C ARG A 150 -7.25 -2.78 0.25
N ASN A 151 -6.20 -1.99 0.02
CA ASN A 151 -5.87 -1.49 -1.32
C ASN A 151 -5.43 -2.64 -2.25
N LEU A 152 -4.61 -3.57 -1.78
CA LEU A 152 -4.23 -4.77 -2.54
C LEU A 152 -5.46 -5.63 -2.89
N HIS A 153 -6.33 -5.92 -1.92
CA HIS A 153 -7.57 -6.68 -2.15
C HIS A 153 -8.48 -5.99 -3.18
N ALA A 154 -8.56 -4.66 -3.16
CA ALA A 154 -9.33 -3.92 -4.16
C ALA A 154 -8.73 -4.05 -5.58
N MET A 155 -7.41 -3.95 -5.73
CA MET A 155 -6.75 -4.09 -7.04
C MET A 155 -6.89 -5.51 -7.61
N PHE A 156 -6.85 -6.53 -6.75
CA PHE A 156 -6.87 -7.94 -7.14
C PHE A 156 -8.25 -8.60 -6.99
N SER A 157 -9.29 -7.86 -6.65
CA SER A 157 -10.65 -8.38 -6.43
C SER A 157 -11.13 -9.35 -7.53
N PRO A 158 -10.92 -9.09 -8.83
CA PRO A 158 -11.29 -10.03 -9.89
C PRO A 158 -10.60 -11.40 -9.82
N LEU A 159 -9.38 -11.49 -9.26
CA LEU A 159 -8.64 -12.74 -9.11
C LEU A 159 -9.06 -13.52 -7.87
N LEU A 160 -9.34 -12.81 -6.78
CA LEU A 160 -9.59 -13.43 -5.48
C LEU A 160 -10.91 -14.22 -5.44
N GLU A 161 -11.83 -13.93 -6.36
CA GLU A 161 -13.09 -14.66 -6.54
C GLU A 161 -12.94 -15.94 -7.36
N ILE A 162 -11.81 -16.16 -8.03
CA ILE A 162 -11.59 -17.30 -8.91
C ILE A 162 -11.13 -18.52 -8.09
N PRO A 163 -11.84 -19.66 -8.15
CA PRO A 163 -11.40 -20.88 -7.47
C PRO A 163 -10.22 -21.50 -8.23
N VAL A 164 -8.99 -21.09 -7.89
CA VAL A 164 -7.76 -21.49 -8.60
C VAL A 164 -7.61 -23.00 -8.74
N ILE A 165 -7.97 -23.77 -7.71
CA ILE A 165 -7.86 -25.24 -7.72
C ILE A 165 -8.71 -25.85 -8.86
N SER A 166 -9.90 -25.29 -9.11
CA SER A 166 -10.82 -25.80 -10.12
C SER A 166 -10.64 -25.12 -11.48
N ASN A 167 -10.21 -23.86 -11.51
CA ASN A 167 -10.15 -23.02 -12.71
C ASN A 167 -8.80 -22.26 -12.85
N PRO A 168 -7.65 -22.95 -12.92
CA PRO A 168 -6.36 -22.29 -12.94
C PRO A 168 -6.13 -21.47 -14.22
N GLN A 169 -6.62 -21.90 -15.38
CA GLN A 169 -6.46 -21.13 -16.64
C GLN A 169 -7.21 -19.80 -16.60
N THR A 170 -8.40 -19.76 -16.00
CA THR A 170 -9.16 -18.52 -15.82
C THR A 170 -8.42 -17.55 -14.92
N HIS A 171 -7.82 -18.06 -13.83
CA HIS A 171 -6.96 -17.25 -12.95
C HIS A 171 -5.79 -16.63 -13.73
N LEU A 172 -5.04 -17.46 -14.48
CA LEU A 172 -3.88 -17.00 -15.25
C LEU A 172 -4.25 -15.97 -16.34
N ALA A 173 -5.34 -16.21 -17.07
CA ALA A 173 -5.81 -15.29 -18.10
C ALA A 173 -6.26 -13.94 -17.51
N THR A 174 -6.95 -13.98 -16.37
CA THR A 174 -7.38 -12.76 -15.66
C THR A 174 -6.19 -11.99 -15.11
N LEU A 175 -5.18 -12.69 -14.57
CA LEU A 175 -3.95 -12.08 -14.08
C LEU A 175 -3.18 -11.39 -15.21
N ALA A 176 -3.07 -12.02 -16.38
CA ALA A 176 -2.46 -11.41 -17.57
C ALA A 176 -3.21 -10.14 -18.01
N ALA A 177 -4.55 -10.16 -17.98
CA ALA A 177 -5.37 -9.00 -18.34
C ALA A 177 -5.15 -7.80 -17.40
N LEU A 178 -4.83 -8.05 -16.12
CA LEU A 178 -4.56 -6.99 -15.13
C LEU A 178 -3.19 -6.32 -15.30
N GLU A 179 -2.22 -6.93 -15.99
CA GLU A 179 -0.82 -6.47 -16.05
C GLU A 179 -0.66 -4.97 -16.34
N SER A 180 -1.41 -4.45 -17.31
CA SER A 180 -1.31 -3.05 -17.75
C SER A 180 -1.82 -2.04 -16.72
N THR A 181 -2.65 -2.49 -15.77
CA THR A 181 -3.26 -1.67 -14.71
C THR A 181 -2.45 -1.65 -13.42
N LEU A 182 -1.53 -2.61 -13.27
CA LEU A 182 -0.78 -2.81 -12.02
C LEU A 182 0.51 -1.96 -11.98
N PRO A 183 0.89 -1.44 -10.80
CA PRO A 183 2.19 -0.81 -10.64
C PRO A 183 3.32 -1.84 -10.81
N SER A 184 4.52 -1.36 -11.16
CA SER A 184 5.64 -2.22 -11.56
C SER A 184 5.93 -3.39 -10.60
N PRO A 185 5.94 -3.23 -9.26
CA PRO A 185 6.24 -4.33 -8.33
C PRO A 185 5.17 -5.42 -8.27
N LEU A 186 3.93 -5.12 -8.71
CA LEU A 186 2.78 -6.02 -8.70
C LEU A 186 2.49 -6.65 -10.06
N LYS A 187 3.14 -6.20 -11.14
CA LYS A 187 2.99 -6.84 -12.46
C LYS A 187 3.34 -8.33 -12.38
N PRO A 188 2.56 -9.21 -13.04
CA PRO A 188 2.80 -10.64 -12.98
C PRO A 188 4.17 -11.01 -13.57
N THR A 189 4.83 -12.00 -12.98
CA THR A 189 6.06 -12.57 -13.53
C THR A 189 5.75 -13.62 -14.60
N PRO A 190 6.73 -13.96 -15.47
CA PRO A 190 6.56 -15.08 -16.40
C PRO A 190 6.23 -16.41 -15.71
N LEU A 191 6.76 -16.64 -14.50
CA LEU A 191 6.49 -17.85 -13.73
C LEU A 191 5.03 -17.88 -13.26
N GLN A 192 4.51 -16.74 -12.78
CA GLN A 192 3.10 -16.61 -12.40
C GLN A 192 2.17 -16.86 -13.57
N LEU A 193 2.47 -16.35 -14.76
CA LEU A 193 1.63 -16.53 -15.96
C LEU A 193 1.63 -17.95 -16.54
N SER A 194 2.57 -18.79 -16.12
CA SER A 194 2.75 -20.15 -16.64
C SER A 194 2.47 -21.25 -15.60
N THR A 195 2.39 -20.91 -14.32
CA THR A 195 2.31 -21.90 -13.23
C THR A 195 1.05 -21.66 -12.39
N PRO A 196 0.15 -22.65 -12.22
CA PRO A 196 -0.94 -22.55 -11.26
C PRO A 196 -0.41 -22.33 -9.83
N HIS A 197 -0.91 -21.30 -9.14
CA HIS A 197 -0.42 -20.89 -7.82
C HIS A 197 -1.51 -20.19 -7.00
N HIS A 198 -1.31 -20.06 -5.69
CA HIS A 198 -2.30 -19.44 -4.80
C HIS A 198 -2.47 -17.94 -5.12
N ALA A 199 -3.71 -17.47 -5.37
CA ALA A 199 -4.00 -16.11 -5.84
C ALA A 199 -3.45 -14.99 -4.94
N TYR A 200 -3.35 -15.22 -3.62
CA TYR A 200 -2.80 -14.21 -2.70
C TYR A 200 -1.31 -13.94 -2.93
N ILE A 201 -0.58 -14.82 -3.64
CA ILE A 201 0.79 -14.56 -4.06
C ILE A 201 0.84 -13.33 -4.98
N ASP A 202 -0.17 -13.13 -5.85
CA ASP A 202 -0.22 -12.00 -6.79
C ASP A 202 -0.23 -10.64 -6.11
N MET A 203 -0.70 -10.57 -4.87
CA MET A 203 -0.79 -9.34 -4.09
C MET A 203 0.53 -8.92 -3.44
N ILE A 204 1.58 -9.74 -3.48
CA ILE A 204 2.86 -9.43 -2.84
C ILE A 204 3.67 -8.52 -3.79
N PRO A 205 3.98 -7.25 -3.44
CA PRO A 205 4.77 -6.34 -4.28
C PRO A 205 6.27 -6.66 -4.22
N SER A 206 6.61 -7.90 -4.54
CA SER A 206 7.96 -8.40 -4.71
C SER A 206 7.93 -9.50 -5.77
N PRO A 207 8.33 -9.22 -7.02
CA PRO A 207 8.42 -10.25 -8.07
C PRO A 207 9.27 -11.45 -7.63
N SER A 208 10.40 -11.18 -6.97
CA SER A 208 11.33 -12.22 -6.54
C SER A 208 10.75 -13.13 -5.44
N LEU A 209 10.04 -12.57 -4.45
CA LEU A 209 9.40 -13.35 -3.40
C LEU A 209 8.24 -14.18 -3.94
N ARG A 210 7.45 -13.64 -4.88
CA ARG A 210 6.39 -14.38 -5.56
C ARG A 210 6.93 -15.61 -6.28
N ASP A 211 8.01 -15.44 -7.05
CA ASP A 211 8.63 -16.55 -7.77
C ASP A 211 9.19 -17.63 -6.82
N ARG A 212 9.83 -17.21 -5.72
CA ARG A 212 10.29 -18.14 -4.67
C ARG A 212 9.13 -18.90 -4.04
N LEU A 213 8.02 -18.23 -3.70
CA LEU A 213 6.82 -18.86 -3.12
C LEU A 213 6.21 -19.89 -4.06
N ILE A 214 6.17 -19.61 -5.36
CA ILE A 214 5.73 -20.58 -6.37
C ILE A 214 6.68 -21.78 -6.40
N THR A 215 7.99 -21.53 -6.40
CA THR A 215 9.03 -22.56 -6.52
C THR A 215 9.07 -23.50 -5.31
N VAL A 216 8.86 -23.00 -4.09
CA VAL A 216 8.87 -23.83 -2.86
C VAL A 216 7.63 -24.72 -2.72
N GLY A 217 6.63 -24.54 -3.60
CA GLY A 217 5.45 -25.37 -3.71
C GLY A 217 4.28 -24.96 -2.80
N PRO A 218 3.07 -25.46 -3.08
CA PRO A 218 1.82 -24.94 -2.51
C PRO A 218 1.70 -25.09 -1.00
N ALA A 219 2.23 -26.18 -0.41
CA ALA A 219 2.16 -26.40 1.03
C ALA A 219 2.99 -25.37 1.81
N ASN A 220 4.22 -25.09 1.36
CA ASN A 220 5.10 -24.10 1.96
C ASN A 220 4.60 -22.69 1.70
N ALA A 221 4.15 -22.40 0.47
CA ALA A 221 3.57 -21.12 0.11
C ALA A 221 2.35 -20.78 0.98
N ASN A 222 1.41 -21.73 1.12
CA ASN A 222 0.22 -21.54 1.95
C ASN A 222 0.58 -21.28 3.41
N SER A 223 1.53 -22.04 3.96
CA SER A 223 1.99 -21.87 5.33
C SER A 223 2.68 -20.51 5.55
N PHE A 224 3.51 -20.05 4.61
CA PHE A 224 4.11 -18.71 4.68
C PHE A 224 3.04 -17.61 4.63
N LEU A 225 2.07 -17.75 3.73
CA LEU A 225 0.96 -16.80 3.59
C LEU A 225 0.15 -16.69 4.88
N THR A 226 -0.18 -17.80 5.54
CA THR A 226 -1.02 -17.81 6.74
C THR A 226 -0.29 -17.45 8.02
N GLU A 227 1.04 -17.51 8.04
CA GLU A 227 1.80 -17.26 9.26
C GLU A 227 2.57 -15.95 9.25
N ALA A 228 3.05 -15.50 8.08
CA ALA A 228 3.96 -14.36 7.99
C ALA A 228 3.42 -13.21 7.13
N CYS A 229 2.60 -13.47 6.11
CA CYS A 229 2.27 -12.49 5.07
C CYS A 229 1.08 -11.57 5.43
N THR A 230 1.19 -10.80 6.52
CA THR A 230 0.11 -9.91 6.99
C THR A 230 -0.24 -8.80 5.99
N ILE A 231 0.61 -8.46 5.02
CA ILE A 231 0.29 -7.48 3.98
C ILE A 231 -0.77 -7.95 2.97
N ALA A 232 -0.80 -9.25 2.65
CA ALA A 232 -1.75 -9.83 1.70
C ALA A 232 -2.89 -10.58 2.41
N CYS A 233 -2.58 -11.29 3.50
CA CYS A 233 -3.51 -12.16 4.20
C CYS A 233 -4.11 -11.48 5.44
N ASP A 234 -5.42 -11.68 5.65
CA ASP A 234 -6.06 -11.30 6.92
C ASP A 234 -5.80 -12.35 8.00
N ILE A 235 -4.61 -12.25 8.59
CA ILE A 235 -4.16 -13.09 9.70
C ILE A 235 -3.89 -12.21 10.93
N GLU A 236 -3.84 -12.84 12.10
CA GLU A 236 -3.51 -12.14 13.34
C GLU A 236 -2.12 -11.50 13.23
N ASP A 237 -2.08 -10.18 13.45
CA ASP A 237 -0.84 -9.41 13.45
C ASP A 237 -0.17 -9.53 14.82
N THR A 238 0.80 -10.44 14.88
CA THR A 238 1.66 -10.67 16.04
C THR A 238 3.03 -10.00 15.90
N GLY A 239 3.18 -9.11 14.90
CA GLY A 239 4.44 -8.43 14.58
C GLY A 239 5.35 -9.24 13.66
N GLN A 240 4.79 -10.04 12.75
CA GLN A 240 5.55 -10.85 11.78
C GLN A 240 6.29 -10.01 10.74
N MET A 241 5.68 -8.88 10.33
CA MET A 241 6.32 -7.91 9.45
C MET A 241 5.90 -6.48 9.82
N ILE A 242 6.72 -5.53 9.42
CA ILE A 242 6.45 -4.10 9.48
C ILE A 242 6.71 -3.52 8.09
N VAL A 243 5.82 -2.64 7.62
CA VAL A 243 6.05 -1.84 6.42
C VAL A 243 6.29 -0.41 6.86
N TRP A 244 7.45 0.15 6.55
CA TRP A 244 7.94 1.46 6.99
C TRP A 244 7.64 2.54 5.93
N GLY A 245 7.08 3.67 6.36
CA GLY A 245 6.79 4.79 5.47
C GLY A 245 5.70 4.49 4.45
N GLU A 246 5.41 5.44 3.57
CA GLU A 246 4.26 5.36 2.66
C GLU A 246 4.51 4.50 1.41
N ASP A 247 5.78 4.27 1.03
CA ASP A 247 6.15 3.47 -0.15
C ASP A 247 6.14 1.98 0.17
N TRP A 248 4.95 1.43 0.40
CA TRP A 248 4.75 0.01 0.70
C TRP A 248 5.00 -0.90 -0.50
N LEU A 249 5.09 -0.35 -1.71
CA LEU A 249 5.42 -1.07 -2.94
C LEU A 249 6.92 -1.36 -3.07
N SER A 250 7.76 -0.62 -2.36
CA SER A 250 9.19 -0.88 -2.28
C SER A 250 9.49 -1.99 -1.28
N GLU A 251 10.18 -3.04 -1.75
CA GLU A 251 10.66 -4.12 -0.87
C GLU A 251 11.61 -3.61 0.22
N PHE A 252 12.28 -2.46 0.00
CA PHE A 252 13.18 -1.88 1.00
C PHE A 252 12.42 -1.39 2.23
N SER A 253 11.15 -1.02 2.09
CA SER A 253 10.29 -0.55 3.19
C SER A 253 9.88 -1.67 4.15
N TRP A 254 10.20 -2.92 3.86
CA TRP A 254 9.69 -4.07 4.62
C TRP A 254 10.73 -4.59 5.63
N GLU A 255 10.28 -4.86 6.84
CA GLU A 255 11.04 -5.56 7.89
C GLU A 255 10.27 -6.81 8.31
N PHE A 256 10.80 -7.99 7.99
CA PHE A 256 10.33 -9.25 8.61
C PHE A 256 10.97 -9.45 9.99
N SER A 257 10.21 -10.06 10.90
CA SER A 257 10.66 -10.28 12.27
C SER A 257 11.71 -11.41 12.39
N PRO A 258 12.49 -11.47 13.48
CA PRO A 258 13.45 -12.54 13.70
C PRO A 258 12.82 -13.95 13.68
N SER A 259 11.60 -14.11 14.21
CA SER A 259 10.91 -15.40 14.22
C SER A 259 10.46 -15.83 12.82
N VAL A 260 10.15 -14.89 11.94
CA VAL A 260 9.89 -15.20 10.53
C VAL A 260 11.18 -15.68 9.85
N PHE A 261 12.33 -15.06 10.11
CA PHE A 261 13.61 -15.51 9.56
C PHE A 261 14.05 -16.87 10.09
N GLU A 262 13.82 -17.16 11.37
CA GLU A 262 14.10 -18.47 11.95
C GLU A 262 13.38 -19.59 11.19
N ARG A 263 12.14 -19.34 10.77
CA ARG A 263 11.31 -20.33 10.07
C ARG A 263 11.50 -20.33 8.55
N TRP A 264 11.66 -19.17 7.92
CA TRP A 264 11.53 -19.01 6.46
C TRP A 264 12.81 -18.47 5.78
N GLY A 265 13.81 -18.04 6.55
CA GLY A 265 15.02 -17.38 6.05
C GLY A 265 15.90 -18.24 5.14
N SER A 266 15.93 -19.55 5.34
CA SER A 266 16.85 -20.41 4.55
C SER A 266 16.34 -20.75 3.15
N PHE A 267 15.03 -20.64 2.88
CA PHE A 267 14.44 -21.13 1.61
C PHE A 267 13.37 -20.22 0.99
N VAL A 268 12.77 -19.28 1.74
CA VAL A 268 11.82 -18.29 1.18
C VAL A 268 12.42 -16.89 1.19
N LEU A 269 12.90 -16.42 2.34
CA LEU A 269 13.40 -15.06 2.51
C LEU A 269 14.92 -15.04 2.32
N GLY A 270 15.38 -14.68 1.12
CA GLY A 270 16.81 -14.59 0.81
C GLY A 270 17.59 -13.60 1.69
N PRO A 271 18.94 -13.60 1.62
CA PRO A 271 19.81 -12.75 2.43
C PRO A 271 19.46 -11.26 2.36
N GLU A 272 18.99 -10.79 1.20
CA GLU A 272 18.59 -9.40 0.96
C GLU A 272 17.49 -8.93 1.91
N TRP A 273 16.56 -9.81 2.28
CA TRP A 273 15.47 -9.48 3.20
C TRP A 273 16.00 -9.25 4.61
N GLY A 274 16.95 -10.08 5.04
CA GLY A 274 17.55 -9.95 6.37
C GLY A 274 18.40 -8.69 6.50
N GLN A 275 19.13 -8.32 5.44
CA GLN A 275 19.89 -7.08 5.38
C GLN A 275 18.99 -5.85 5.50
N ARG A 276 17.86 -5.83 4.78
CA ARG A 276 16.83 -4.77 4.86
C ARG A 276 16.21 -4.70 6.25
N ALA A 277 15.85 -5.85 6.82
CA ALA A 277 15.34 -5.89 8.19
C ALA A 277 16.38 -5.33 9.17
N ASN A 278 17.65 -5.72 9.05
CA ASN A 278 18.72 -5.21 9.89
C ASN A 278 19.00 -3.72 9.71
N PHE A 279 18.83 -3.19 8.49
CA PHE A 279 18.87 -1.74 8.27
C PHE A 279 17.84 -1.03 9.15
N TRP A 280 16.57 -1.41 9.08
CA TRP A 280 15.52 -0.78 9.89
C TRP A 280 15.72 -0.97 11.38
N ARG A 281 16.13 -2.17 11.80
CA ARG A 281 16.40 -2.49 13.21
C ARG A 281 17.52 -1.62 13.79
N LYS A 282 18.60 -1.39 13.03
CA LYS A 282 19.72 -0.52 13.41
C LYS A 282 19.26 0.93 13.65
N GLN A 283 18.35 1.46 12.82
CA GLN A 283 17.85 2.85 12.96
C GLN A 283 17.16 3.13 14.31
N ARG A 284 16.58 2.09 14.92
CA ARG A 284 15.85 2.18 16.19
C ARG A 284 16.54 1.47 17.35
N GLY A 285 17.81 1.08 17.19
CA GLY A 285 18.60 0.38 18.21
C GLY A 285 18.05 -0.99 18.60
N ALA A 286 17.30 -1.65 17.72
CA ALA A 286 16.80 -3.01 17.95
C ALA A 286 17.90 -4.06 17.68
N PRO A 287 17.89 -5.23 18.35
CA PRO A 287 18.87 -6.29 18.12
C PRO A 287 18.87 -6.76 16.68
N VAL A 288 20.02 -6.87 16.02
CA VAL A 288 20.11 -7.40 14.65
C VAL A 288 19.76 -8.89 14.58
N ILE A 289 19.28 -9.33 13.43
CA ILE A 289 19.07 -10.73 13.07
C ILE A 289 20.44 -11.31 12.68
N PRO A 290 20.98 -12.30 13.41
CA PRO A 290 22.30 -12.85 13.13
C PRO A 290 22.39 -13.48 11.73
N GLY A 291 23.52 -13.31 11.05
CA GLY A 291 23.77 -13.92 9.74
C GLY A 291 23.29 -13.11 8.53
N TYR A 292 22.80 -11.88 8.73
CA TYR A 292 22.26 -11.02 7.68
C TYR A 292 22.81 -9.59 7.73
N ASP A 293 24.14 -9.45 7.79
CA ASP A 293 24.81 -8.13 7.83
C ASP A 293 24.83 -7.39 6.49
#